data_AF-A0A5K0YUE6-F1
#
_entry.id   AF-A0A5K0YUE6-F1
#
_cell.length_a   1.000
_cell.length_b   1.000
_cell.length_c   1.000
_cell.angle_alpha   90.00
_cell.angle_beta   90.00
_cell.angle_gamma   90.00
#
_symmetry.space_group_name_H-M   'P 1'
#
loop_
_entity.id
_entity.type
_entity.pdbx_description
1 polymer ?
#
loop_
_entity_poly.entity_id
_entity_poly.type
_entity_poly.pdbx_seq_one_letter_code
_entity_poly.pdbx_strand_id
1 'polypeptide(L)'
;VMSKVPSPDPVYRSPDEKIIDLSGVDVPLPMFVFVSRENRPGYDHNKKAGSMNAMDCASAILSNGPFILNLHCDHYIYNSQALREGVCFMRGRLLHDGPRRQPDLLRPIPAA
;
A
#
# COMPACT_ATOMS: atom_id res chain seq x y z
N VAL A 1 -7.12 -19.99 14.19
CA VAL A 1 -5.78 -20.62 14.09
C VAL A 1 -5.13 -20.01 12.86
N MET A 2 -4.10 -19.18 13.04
CA MET A 2 -3.37 -18.60 11.91
C MET A 2 -2.63 -19.77 11.24
N SER A 3 -2.96 -20.09 9.99
CA SER A 3 -2.18 -21.01 9.16
C SER A 3 -0.71 -20.54 9.15
N LYS A 4 0.22 -21.48 8.97
CA LYS A 4 1.65 -21.16 8.85
C LYS A 4 1.83 -20.04 7.83
N VAL A 5 2.71 -19.08 8.14
CA VAL A 5 3.09 -18.02 7.21
C VAL A 5 3.50 -18.69 5.88
N PRO A 6 2.83 -18.36 4.78
CA PRO A 6 3.15 -18.96 3.49
C PRO A 6 4.59 -18.68 3.07
N SER A 7 5.19 -19.62 2.32
CA SER A 7 6.51 -19.37 1.72
C SER A 7 6.45 -18.16 0.78
N PRO A 8 7.46 -17.27 0.78
CA PRO A 8 7.57 -16.19 -0.20
C PRO A 8 7.89 -16.69 -1.62
N ASP A 9 8.24 -17.97 -1.77
CA ASP A 9 8.56 -18.55 -3.07
C ASP A 9 7.31 -18.65 -3.94
N PRO A 10 7.35 -18.16 -5.20
CA PRO A 10 6.23 -18.29 -6.11
C PRO A 10 5.93 -19.78 -6.39
N VAL A 11 4.67 -20.16 -6.25
CA VAL A 11 4.20 -21.50 -6.63
C VAL A 11 4.09 -21.55 -8.15
N TYR A 12 4.98 -22.30 -8.80
CA TYR A 12 4.97 -22.48 -10.24
C TYR A 12 4.08 -23.65 -10.67
N ARG A 13 3.45 -23.53 -11.83
CA ARG A 13 2.68 -24.60 -12.49
C ARG A 13 3.61 -25.71 -12.95
N SER A 14 3.27 -26.98 -12.67
CA SER A 14 3.91 -28.12 -13.31
C SER A 14 3.48 -28.22 -14.79
N PRO A 15 4.38 -28.52 -15.75
CA PRO A 15 4.07 -28.54 -17.20
C PRO A 15 2.84 -29.36 -17.59
N ASP A 16 2.47 -30.37 -16.81
CA ASP A 16 1.38 -31.31 -17.08
C ASP A 16 0.02 -30.92 -16.45
N GLU A 17 -0.04 -29.85 -15.65
CA GLU A 17 -1.26 -29.41 -14.97
C GLU A 17 -2.05 -28.37 -15.77
N LYS A 18 -3.26 -28.76 -16.21
CA LYS A 18 -4.21 -27.86 -16.91
C LYS A 18 -4.89 -26.85 -15.98
N ILE A 19 -4.91 -27.11 -14.68
CA ILE A 19 -5.58 -26.28 -13.66
C ILE A 19 -4.57 -26.05 -12.54
N ILE A 20 -4.42 -24.79 -12.11
CA ILE A 20 -3.61 -24.45 -10.95
C ILE A 20 -4.41 -24.87 -9.71
N ASP A 21 -3.91 -25.85 -8.95
CA ASP A 21 -4.52 -26.23 -7.69
C ASP A 21 -4.24 -25.16 -6.62
N LEU A 22 -5.28 -24.39 -6.29
CA LEU A 22 -5.23 -23.34 -5.28
C LEU A 22 -5.66 -23.84 -3.89
N SER A 23 -6.04 -25.11 -3.75
CA SER A 23 -6.55 -25.69 -2.50
C SER A 23 -5.53 -25.67 -1.35
N GLY A 24 -4.24 -25.52 -1.65
CA GLY A 24 -3.15 -25.36 -0.67
C GLY A 24 -2.61 -23.94 -0.50
N VAL A 25 -3.18 -22.94 -1.20
CA VAL A 25 -2.69 -21.55 -1.15
C VAL A 25 -3.54 -20.73 -0.16
N ASP A 26 -3.24 -20.88 1.12
CA ASP A 26 -3.84 -20.09 2.21
C ASP A 26 -3.04 -18.81 2.50
N VAL A 27 -2.65 -18.07 1.45
CA VAL A 27 -1.95 -16.78 1.63
C VAL A 27 -2.97 -15.68 1.88
N PRO A 28 -3.02 -15.07 3.08
CA PRO A 28 -3.90 -13.93 3.30
C PRO A 28 -3.42 -12.76 2.43
N LEU A 29 -4.29 -12.33 1.52
CA LEU A 29 -4.05 -11.13 0.73
C LEU A 29 -4.29 -9.88 1.60
N PRO A 30 -3.58 -8.78 1.34
CA PRO A 30 -3.88 -7.50 1.97
C PRO A 30 -5.35 -7.12 1.78
N MET A 31 -5.97 -6.55 2.81
CA MET A 31 -7.34 -6.06 2.72
C MET A 31 -7.44 -4.95 1.66
N PHE A 32 -8.34 -5.13 0.69
CA PHE A 32 -8.67 -4.10 -0.29
C PHE A 32 -10.02 -3.49 0.06
N VAL A 33 -10.04 -2.17 0.28
CA VAL A 33 -11.24 -1.44 0.71
C VAL A 33 -11.55 -0.34 -0.30
N PHE A 34 -12.77 -0.39 -0.84
CA PHE A 34 -13.31 0.71 -1.65
C PHE A 34 -14.09 1.67 -0.76
N VAL A 35 -13.73 2.96 -0.81
CA VAL A 35 -14.39 4.01 -0.03
C VAL A 35 -14.92 5.07 -0.98
N SER A 36 -16.21 5.35 -0.86
CA SER A 36 -16.87 6.53 -1.43
C SER A 36 -17.38 7.39 -0.29
N ARG A 37 -17.47 8.69 -0.52
CA ARG A 37 -17.97 9.65 0.47
C ARG A 37 -19.18 10.41 -0.09
N GLU A 38 -20.04 10.86 0.81
CA GLU A 38 -21.21 11.64 0.45
C GLU A 38 -20.80 12.98 -0.20
N ASN A 39 -21.56 13.38 -1.23
CA ASN A 39 -21.44 14.65 -1.90
C ASN A 39 -22.81 15.36 -1.88
N ARG A 40 -22.94 16.38 -1.03
CA ARG A 40 -24.14 17.23 -0.96
C ARG A 40 -23.94 18.55 -1.73
N PRO A 41 -24.95 19.01 -2.50
CA PRO A 41 -24.94 20.35 -3.09
C PRO A 41 -24.82 21.44 -2.02
N GLY A 42 -24.05 22.49 -2.29
CA GLY A 42 -23.87 23.63 -1.38
C GLY A 42 -22.79 23.45 -0.30
N TYR A 43 -22.11 22.30 -0.26
CA TYR A 43 -20.98 22.06 0.64
C TYR A 43 -19.68 22.01 -0.16
N ASP A 44 -18.58 22.55 0.39
CA ASP A 44 -17.27 22.40 -0.23
C ASP A 44 -16.72 20.98 -0.02
N HIS A 45 -16.41 20.31 -1.12
CA HIS A 45 -15.89 18.96 -1.10
C HIS A 45 -14.38 18.90 -0.89
N ASN A 46 -13.64 20.01 -0.95
CA ASN A 46 -12.18 20.03 -0.79
C ASN A 46 -11.43 19.11 -1.77
N LYS A 47 -12.09 18.73 -2.89
CA LYS A 47 -11.57 17.92 -3.99
C LYS A 47 -10.71 16.75 -3.48
N LYS A 48 -9.45 16.67 -3.92
CA LYS A 48 -8.51 15.62 -3.56
C LYS A 48 -8.19 15.56 -2.07
N ALA A 49 -7.98 16.73 -1.44
CA ALA A 49 -7.67 16.80 -0.01
C ALA A 49 -8.83 16.23 0.82
N GLY A 50 -10.07 16.56 0.45
CA GLY A 50 -11.27 16.03 1.10
C GLY A 50 -11.41 14.52 0.97
N SER A 51 -11.08 13.96 -0.20
CA SER A 51 -11.08 12.50 -0.40
C SER A 51 -9.99 11.80 0.42
N MET A 52 -8.79 12.38 0.47
CA MET A 52 -7.69 11.83 1.26
C MET A 52 -7.98 11.83 2.76
N ASN A 53 -8.55 12.92 3.29
CA ASN A 53 -8.92 12.99 4.71
C ASN A 53 -10.02 11.98 5.07
N ALA A 54 -11.01 11.78 4.20
CA ALA A 54 -12.03 10.76 4.41
C ALA A 54 -11.44 9.34 4.42
N MET A 55 -10.47 9.08 3.55
CA MET A 55 -9.75 7.81 3.50
C MET A 55 -8.91 7.57 4.76
N ASP A 56 -8.23 8.61 5.27
CA ASP A 56 -7.47 8.55 6.52
C ASP A 56 -8.38 8.19 7.71
N CYS A 57 -9.52 8.88 7.85
CA CYS A 57 -10.51 8.54 8.87
C CYS A 57 -11.02 7.10 8.76
N ALA A 58 -11.30 6.62 7.54
CA ALA A 58 -11.72 5.23 7.34
C ALA A 58 -10.61 4.24 7.72
N SER A 59 -9.36 4.56 7.38
CA SER A 59 -8.18 3.76 7.73
C SER A 59 -7.99 3.66 9.25
N ALA A 60 -8.16 4.75 9.98
CA ALA A 60 -8.03 4.77 11.45
C ALA A 60 -8.97 3.77 12.14
N ILE A 61 -10.15 3.52 11.56
CA ILE A 61 -11.13 2.57 12.09
C ILE A 61 -10.86 1.13 11.61
N LEU A 62 -10.54 0.97 10.33
CA LEU A 62 -10.44 -0.36 9.69
C LEU A 62 -9.11 -1.05 9.96
N SER A 63 -8.00 -0.33 9.88
CA SER A 63 -6.64 -0.90 9.97
C SER A 63 -5.76 -0.25 11.02
N ASN A 64 -6.03 1.02 11.36
CA ASN A 64 -5.22 1.86 12.24
C ASN A 64 -3.71 1.82 11.91
N GLY A 65 -3.40 1.90 10.60
CA GLY A 65 -2.03 1.82 10.10
C GLY A 65 -1.15 3.00 10.57
N PRO A 66 0.11 2.74 10.98
CA PRO A 66 1.02 3.79 11.50
C PRO A 66 1.65 4.67 10.41
N PHE A 67 1.54 4.28 9.15
CA PHE A 67 2.05 5.02 7.99
C PHE A 67 1.00 4.96 6.87
N ILE A 68 0.87 6.07 6.13
CA ILE A 68 -0.02 6.17 4.97
C ILE A 68 0.82 6.47 3.74
N LEU A 69 0.64 5.66 2.70
CA LEU A 69 1.20 5.91 1.38
C LEU A 69 0.09 6.37 0.45
N ASN A 70 0.18 7.61 -0.02
CA ASN A 70 -0.73 8.17 -1.01
C ASN A 70 -0.17 7.99 -2.43
N LEU A 71 -0.92 7.34 -3.31
CA LEU A 71 -0.55 7.14 -4.72
C LEU A 71 -1.64 7.74 -5.63
N HIS A 72 -1.22 8.28 -6.78
CA HIS A 72 -2.16 8.70 -7.82
C HIS A 72 -2.41 7.55 -8.81
N CYS A 73 -3.44 7.68 -9.63
CA CYS A 73 -3.86 6.66 -10.61
C CYS A 73 -2.87 6.43 -11.77
N ASP A 74 -1.96 7.37 -12.01
CA ASP A 74 -0.91 7.29 -13.02
C ASP A 74 0.43 6.76 -12.46
N HIS A 75 0.46 6.43 -11.16
CA HIS A 75 1.63 5.86 -10.51
C HIS A 75 1.41 4.40 -10.14
N TYR A 76 2.45 3.59 -10.35
CA TYR A 76 2.49 2.21 -9.89
C TYR A 76 3.83 1.93 -9.22
N ILE A 77 3.84 0.94 -8.32
CA ILE A 77 5.06 0.52 -7.63
C ILE A 77 5.77 -0.52 -8.49
N TYR A 78 6.90 -0.12 -9.09
CA TYR A 78 7.71 -1.03 -9.91
C TYR A 78 8.61 -1.95 -9.06
N ASN A 79 9.21 -1.42 -7.98
CA ASN A 79 10.06 -2.17 -7.07
C ASN A 79 9.42 -2.24 -5.67
N SER A 80 9.03 -3.44 -5.25
CA SER A 80 8.41 -3.66 -3.93
C SER A 80 9.36 -3.39 -2.76
N GLN A 81 10.68 -3.44 -2.98
CA GLN A 81 11.66 -3.11 -1.93
C GLN A 81 11.63 -1.63 -1.54
N ALA A 82 11.20 -0.74 -2.44
CA ALA A 82 11.11 0.69 -2.15
C ALA A 82 10.16 1.00 -0.97
N LEU A 83 9.09 0.21 -0.80
CA LEU A 83 8.20 0.33 0.36
C LEU A 83 8.91 0.00 1.66
N ARG A 84 9.69 -1.10 1.67
CA ARG A 84 10.45 -1.54 2.84
C ARG A 84 11.51 -0.50 3.22
N GLU A 85 12.23 0.02 2.23
CA GLU A 85 13.23 1.08 2.44
C GLU A 85 12.60 2.37 2.96
N GLY A 86 11.47 2.81 2.37
CA GLY A 86 10.74 3.98 2.80
C GLY A 86 10.26 3.87 4.25
N VAL A 87 9.71 2.72 4.64
CA VAL A 87 9.31 2.47 6.04
C VAL A 87 10.53 2.41 6.95
N CYS A 88 11.61 1.72 6.56
CA CYS A 88 12.86 1.68 7.34
C CYS A 88 13.41 3.10 7.58
N PHE A 89 13.37 3.96 6.58
CA PHE A 89 13.77 5.36 6.69
C PHE A 89 12.90 6.14 7.68
N MET A 90 11.57 6.01 7.57
CA MET A 90 10.62 6.68 8.47
C MET A 90 10.71 6.15 9.91
N ARG A 91 10.93 4.84 10.09
CA ARG A 91 11.13 4.22 11.42
C ARG A 91 12.48 4.60 12.04
N GLY A 92 13.53 4.73 11.24
CA GLY A 92 14.85 5.19 11.70
C GLY A 92 14.80 6.60 12.30
N ARG A 93 13.99 7.49 11.72
CA ARG A 93 13.73 8.83 12.27
C ARG A 93 12.92 8.79 13.58
N LEU A 94 11.94 7.89 13.70
CA LEU A 94 11.13 7.73 14.91
C LEU A 94 11.89 7.10 16.10
N LEU A 95 12.98 6.36 15.85
CA LEU A 95 13.77 5.70 16.91
C LEU A 95 15.11 6.41 17.23
N HIS A 96 15.59 7.29 16.34
CA HIS A 96 16.92 7.90 16.44
C HIS A 96 16.87 9.31 15.81
N ASP A 97 16.38 10.31 16.53
CA ASP A 97 16.38 11.68 16.01
C ASP A 97 17.80 12.29 16.03
N GLY A 98 18.32 12.54 14.83
CA GLY A 98 19.48 13.37 14.51
C GLY A 98 19.33 13.87 13.06
N PRO A 99 19.71 15.12 12.71
CA PRO A 99 19.10 15.81 11.59
C PRO A 99 19.78 15.54 10.23
N ARG A 100 18.95 15.50 9.19
CA ARG A 100 19.23 15.67 7.75
C ARG A 100 19.76 14.46 6.97
N ARG A 101 18.91 13.96 6.07
CA ARG A 101 19.13 13.84 4.61
C ARG A 101 17.79 13.63 3.92
N GLN A 102 17.55 14.36 2.83
CA GLN A 102 16.38 14.25 1.97
C GLN A 102 16.62 13.01 1.07
N PRO A 103 15.74 11.99 1.08
CA PRO A 103 15.90 10.87 0.16
C PRO A 103 15.18 11.22 -1.15
N ASP A 104 15.94 11.26 -2.24
CA ASP A 104 15.46 11.40 -3.62
C ASP A 104 14.70 10.15 -4.08
N LEU A 105 13.59 9.80 -3.41
CA LEU A 105 12.90 8.51 -3.64
C LEU A 105 11.79 8.54 -4.71
N LEU A 106 11.58 9.67 -5.39
CA LEU A 106 10.67 9.79 -6.52
C LEU A 106 11.38 10.59 -7.62
N ARG A 107 12.14 9.89 -8.47
CA ARG A 107 12.60 10.51 -9.73
C ARG A 107 11.40 10.63 -10.67
N PRO A 108 11.17 11.78 -11.31
CA PRO A 108 10.19 11.86 -12.39
C PRO A 108 10.62 10.95 -13.54
N ILE A 109 9.69 10.14 -14.06
CA ILE A 109 9.86 9.41 -15.31
C ILE A 109 9.96 10.47 -16.42
N PRO A 110 10.97 10.43 -17.31
CA PRO A 110 11.02 11.35 -18.44
C PRO A 110 9.79 11.09 -19.32
N ALA A 111 9.02 12.15 -19.58
CA ALA A 111 7.94 12.10 -20.57
C ALA A 111 8.55 11.76 -21.94
N ALA A 112 8.09 10.65 -22.52
CA ALA A 112 8.26 10.37 -23.94
C ALA A 112 7.23 11.17 -24.74
#